data_AF-A0A958SJQ8-F1
#
_entry.id   AF-A0A958SJQ8-F1
#
_cell.length_a   1.000
_cell.length_b   1.000
_cell.length_c   1.000
_cell.angle_alpha   90.00
_cell.angle_beta   90.00
_cell.angle_gamma   90.00
#
_symmetry.space_group_name_H-M   'P 1'
#
loop_
_entity.id
_entity.type
_entity.pdbx_description
1 polymer ?
#
loop_
_entity_poly.entity_id
_entity_poly.type
_entity_poly.pdbx_seq_one_letter_code
_entity_poly.pdbx_strand_id
1 'polypeptide(L)'
;MTILFKMAYRNLFRQKRRSLLTIAGMVLGYVLISFSVSLTEGTYHQIIESFTATHTGHIQIHYKDYVDVPSLYKTLKRPNQIYQVLDQDDEIQSYAPRVYSGALVHYQTHSSGVRLQGIDIDQEE
;
A
#
# COMPACT_ATOMS: atom_id res chain seq x y z
N MET A 1 6.20 -45.47 -25.64
CA MET A 1 6.66 -44.34 -24.80
C MET A 1 7.32 -44.76 -23.48
N THR A 2 6.86 -45.83 -22.81
CA THR A 2 7.39 -46.31 -21.52
C THR A 2 8.88 -46.67 -21.51
N ILE A 3 9.40 -47.22 -22.61
CA ILE A 3 10.83 -47.61 -22.71
C ILE A 3 11.74 -46.37 -22.72
N LEU A 4 11.34 -45.30 -23.42
CA LEU A 4 12.09 -44.02 -23.46
C LEU A 4 12.16 -43.37 -22.08
N PHE A 5 11.05 -43.30 -21.34
CA PHE A 5 11.04 -42.80 -19.96
C PHE A 5 11.94 -43.62 -19.03
N LYS A 6 11.91 -44.95 -19.14
CA LYS A 6 12.73 -45.85 -18.32
C LYS A 6 14.23 -45.69 -18.61
N MET A 7 14.60 -45.46 -19.87
CA MET A 7 15.98 -45.18 -20.28
C MET A 7 16.43 -43.79 -19.82
N ALA A 8 15.59 -42.76 -19.97
CA ALA A 8 15.90 -41.39 -19.54
C ALA A 8 16.12 -41.32 -18.01
N TYR A 9 15.26 -41.96 -17.22
CA TYR A 9 15.40 -42.02 -15.76
C TYR A 9 16.71 -42.71 -15.35
N ARG A 10 17.03 -43.89 -15.92
CA ARG A 10 18.32 -44.56 -15.64
C ARG A 10 19.51 -43.70 -16.03
N ASN A 11 19.41 -42.92 -17.10
CA ASN A 11 20.47 -42.01 -17.54
C ASN A 11 20.69 -40.86 -16.54
N LEU A 12 19.61 -40.25 -16.02
CA LEU A 12 19.66 -39.23 -14.99
C LEU A 12 20.39 -39.72 -13.72
N PHE A 13 20.06 -40.93 -13.28
CA PHE A 13 20.65 -41.55 -12.10
C PHE A 13 22.10 -42.03 -12.30
N ARG A 14 22.52 -42.26 -13.54
CA ARG A 14 23.91 -42.65 -13.86
C ARG A 14 24.84 -41.43 -13.89
N GLN A 15 24.37 -40.29 -14.41
CA GLN A 15 25.14 -39.04 -14.47
C GLN A 15 24.64 -38.02 -13.43
N LYS A 16 24.66 -38.38 -12.15
CA LYS A 16 24.07 -37.58 -11.05
C LYS A 16 24.63 -36.17 -10.96
N ARG A 17 25.94 -35.98 -11.08
CA ARG A 17 26.58 -34.66 -10.96
C ARG A 17 26.09 -33.66 -12.00
N ARG A 18 26.02 -34.08 -13.27
CA ARG A 18 25.58 -33.19 -14.37
C ARG A 18 24.10 -32.86 -14.22
N SER A 19 23.26 -33.87 -14.00
CA SER A 19 21.81 -33.68 -13.87
C SER A 19 21.45 -32.80 -12.66
N LEU A 20 22.15 -32.98 -11.53
CA LEU A 20 21.90 -32.21 -10.31
C LEU A 20 22.26 -30.74 -10.48
N LEU A 21 23.39 -30.42 -11.15
CA LEU A 21 23.74 -29.03 -11.47
C LEU A 21 22.69 -28.36 -12.36
N THR A 22 22.17 -29.07 -13.38
CA THR A 22 21.17 -28.50 -14.29
C THR A 22 19.83 -28.27 -13.58
N ILE A 23 19.37 -29.26 -12.80
CA ILE A 23 18.13 -29.15 -12.02
C ILE A 23 18.26 -28.04 -10.97
N ALA A 24 19.39 -27.97 -10.25
CA ALA A 24 19.62 -26.94 -9.25
C ALA A 24 19.57 -25.53 -9.88
N GLY A 25 20.18 -25.33 -11.05
CA GLY A 25 20.13 -24.06 -11.76
C GLY A 25 18.71 -23.67 -12.18
N MET A 26 17.92 -24.63 -12.70
CA MET A 26 16.51 -24.40 -13.06
C MET A 26 15.67 -24.06 -11.83
N VAL A 27 15.83 -24.79 -10.73
CA VAL A 27 15.11 -24.55 -9.48
C VAL A 27 15.48 -23.20 -8.88
N LEU A 28 16.76 -22.86 -8.80
CA LEU A 28 17.21 -21.55 -8.32
C LEU A 28 16.64 -20.42 -9.17
N GLY A 29 16.72 -20.53 -10.49
CA GLY A 29 16.15 -19.52 -11.40
C GLY A 29 14.64 -19.35 -11.19
N TYR A 30 13.90 -20.46 -11.09
CA TYR A 30 12.47 -20.43 -10.84
C TYR A 30 12.13 -19.79 -9.48
N VAL A 31 12.84 -20.18 -8.41
CA VAL A 31 12.62 -19.62 -7.06
C VAL A 31 12.89 -18.12 -7.04
N LEU A 32 13.97 -17.65 -7.66
CA LEU A 32 14.30 -16.23 -7.71
C LEU A 32 13.24 -15.42 -8.46
N ILE A 33 12.77 -15.93 -9.61
CA ILE A 33 11.71 -15.27 -10.38
C ILE A 33 10.40 -15.24 -9.60
N SER A 34 9.98 -16.39 -9.05
CA SER A 34 8.75 -16.49 -8.26
C SER A 34 8.80 -15.57 -7.05
N PHE A 35 9.93 -15.54 -6.33
CA PHE A 35 10.11 -14.65 -5.19
C PHE A 35 10.03 -13.18 -5.58
N SER A 36 10.67 -12.80 -6.69
CA SER A 36 10.62 -11.42 -7.20
C SER A 36 9.19 -11.00 -7.56
N VAL A 37 8.41 -11.90 -8.18
CA VAL A 37 7.00 -11.63 -8.51
C VAL A 37 6.17 -11.48 -7.24
N SER A 38 6.29 -12.41 -6.30
CA SER A 38 5.55 -12.34 -5.02
C SER A 38 5.91 -11.09 -4.21
N LEU A 39 7.18 -10.69 -4.17
CA LEU A 39 7.60 -9.46 -3.51
C LEU A 39 6.98 -8.23 -4.16
N THR A 40 6.92 -8.22 -5.49
CA THR A 40 6.33 -7.12 -6.26
C THR A 40 4.84 -7.02 -5.99
N GLU A 41 4.09 -8.11 -6.12
CA GLU A 41 2.65 -8.14 -5.85
C GLU A 41 2.32 -7.80 -4.39
N GLY A 42 3.06 -8.37 -3.43
CA GLY A 42 2.88 -8.08 -2.02
C GLY A 42 3.13 -6.60 -1.69
N THR A 43 4.17 -6.00 -2.29
CA THR A 43 4.44 -4.57 -2.12
C THR A 43 3.34 -3.71 -2.74
N TYR A 44 2.83 -4.07 -3.92
CA TYR A 44 1.69 -3.34 -4.52
C TYR A 44 0.44 -3.40 -3.66
N HIS A 45 0.09 -4.58 -3.14
CA HIS A 45 -1.05 -4.73 -2.24
C HIS A 45 -0.87 -3.88 -0.98
N GLN A 46 0.30 -3.96 -0.34
CA GLN A 46 0.62 -3.17 0.84
C GLN A 46 0.56 -1.67 0.57
N ILE A 47 1.04 -1.21 -0.58
CA ILE A 47 0.97 0.19 -0.99
C ILE A 47 -0.50 0.59 -1.12
N ILE A 48 -1.31 -0.17 -1.86
CA ILE A 48 -2.73 0.17 -2.06
C ILE A 48 -3.47 0.24 -0.72
N GLU A 49 -3.28 -0.76 0.14
CA GLU A 49 -3.91 -0.81 1.46
C GLU A 49 -3.43 0.36 2.34
N SER A 50 -2.13 0.61 2.41
CA SER A 50 -1.56 1.68 3.22
C SER A 50 -2.00 3.06 2.72
N PHE A 51 -2.08 3.27 1.41
CA PHE A 51 -2.57 4.52 0.82
C PHE A 51 -4.07 4.72 1.07
N THR A 52 -4.87 3.66 0.93
CA THR A 52 -6.33 3.71 1.13
C THR A 52 -6.66 3.95 2.60
N ALA A 53 -6.02 3.21 3.51
CA ALA A 53 -6.24 3.32 4.95
C ALA A 53 -5.68 4.64 5.52
N THR A 54 -4.47 5.04 5.13
CA THR A 54 -3.77 6.15 5.81
C THR A 54 -4.03 7.51 5.17
N HIS A 55 -3.96 7.60 3.84
CA HIS A 55 -3.89 8.90 3.16
C HIS A 55 -5.22 9.38 2.64
N THR A 56 -6.02 8.48 2.06
CA THR A 56 -7.11 8.92 1.20
C THR A 56 -8.50 8.73 1.78
N GLY A 57 -8.75 7.64 2.51
CA GLY A 57 -10.12 7.12 2.56
C GLY A 57 -10.61 6.79 1.14
N HIS A 58 -11.80 6.23 0.99
CA HIS A 58 -12.33 5.95 -0.35
C HIS A 58 -12.62 7.24 -1.15
N ILE A 59 -12.99 8.32 -0.45
CA ILE A 59 -13.37 9.61 -1.05
C ILE A 59 -12.83 10.76 -0.19
N GLN A 60 -12.29 11.80 -0.82
CA GLN A 60 -11.89 13.03 -0.15
C GLN A 60 -12.68 14.23 -0.68
N ILE A 61 -13.16 15.07 0.25
CA ILE A 61 -13.85 16.32 -0.07
C ILE A 61 -12.94 17.48 0.32
N HIS A 62 -12.54 18.29 -0.66
CA HIS A 62 -11.64 19.42 -0.45
C HIS A 62 -12.20 20.72 -1.03
N TYR A 63 -11.72 21.86 -0.52
CA TYR A 63 -11.99 23.15 -1.16
C TYR A 63 -11.36 23.20 -2.56
N LYS A 64 -12.03 23.91 -3.50
CA LYS A 64 -11.55 24.08 -4.87
C LYS A 64 -10.11 24.64 -4.84
N ASP A 65 -9.18 23.93 -5.47
CA ASP A 65 -7.73 24.23 -5.53
C ASP A 65 -6.92 23.90 -4.26
N TYR A 66 -7.46 23.16 -3.28
CA TYR A 66 -6.69 22.69 -2.13
C TYR A 66 -5.60 21.67 -2.53
N VAL A 67 -5.91 20.80 -3.51
CA VAL A 67 -5.00 19.76 -3.99
C VAL A 67 -3.75 20.37 -4.64
N ASP A 68 -3.91 21.44 -5.41
CA ASP A 68 -2.79 22.11 -6.11
C ASP A 68 -1.95 22.98 -5.18
N VAL A 69 -2.61 23.74 -4.29
CA VAL A 69 -1.94 24.63 -3.32
C VAL A 69 -2.58 24.42 -1.94
N PRO A 70 -2.09 23.46 -1.15
CA PRO A 70 -2.63 23.18 0.18
C PRO A 70 -2.38 24.36 1.10
N SER A 71 -3.44 24.87 1.72
CA SER A 71 -3.38 25.98 2.66
C SER A 71 -4.38 25.76 3.78
N LEU A 72 -3.99 26.05 5.02
CA LEU A 72 -4.87 25.93 6.19
C LEU A 72 -6.16 26.76 6.03
N TYR A 73 -6.07 27.89 5.33
CA TYR A 73 -7.19 28.82 5.12
C TYR A 73 -8.17 28.35 4.03
N LYS A 74 -7.83 27.32 3.25
CA LYS A 74 -8.70 26.72 2.23
C LYS A 74 -9.57 25.62 2.86
N THR A 75 -10.40 26.02 3.82
CA THR A 75 -11.33 25.13 4.51
C THR A 75 -12.66 25.02 3.75
N LEU A 76 -13.34 23.88 3.91
CA LEU A 76 -14.71 23.70 3.42
C LEU A 76 -15.64 24.75 4.05
N LYS A 77 -16.41 25.45 3.22
CA LYS A 77 -17.42 26.39 3.69
C LYS A 77 -18.64 25.59 4.15
N ARG A 78 -19.06 25.76 5.41
CA ARG A 78 -20.23 25.11 6.04
C ARG A 78 -20.11 23.57 6.16
N PRO A 79 -19.17 23.06 6.97
CA PRO A 79 -19.00 21.61 7.16
C PRO A 79 -20.27 20.91 7.65
N ASN A 80 -21.08 21.56 8.49
CA ASN A 80 -22.32 20.98 9.03
C ASN A 80 -23.36 20.61 7.96
N GLN A 81 -23.41 21.35 6.84
CA GLN A 81 -24.33 21.00 5.74
C GLN A 81 -23.85 19.76 4.98
N ILE A 82 -22.53 19.54 4.94
CA ILE A 82 -21.92 18.37 4.31
C ILE A 82 -22.17 17.14 5.19
N TYR A 83 -21.96 17.26 6.51
CA TYR A 83 -22.26 16.18 7.47
C TYR A 83 -23.71 15.71 7.38
N GLN A 84 -24.66 16.64 7.29
CA GLN A 84 -26.08 16.27 7.12
C GLN A 84 -26.40 15.48 5.85
N VAL A 85 -25.66 15.70 4.76
CA VAL A 85 -25.84 14.92 3.52
C VAL A 85 -25.16 13.56 3.64
N LEU A 86 -24.00 13.50 4.30
CA LEU A 86 -23.27 12.26 4.54
C LEU A 86 -24.01 11.35 5.53
N ASP A 87 -24.63 11.91 6.57
CA ASP A 87 -25.44 11.18 7.56
C ASP A 87 -26.76 10.64 6.97
N GLN A 88 -27.20 11.14 5.82
CA GLN A 88 -28.45 10.70 5.16
C GLN A 88 -28.26 9.51 4.22
N ASP A 89 -27.02 9.11 3.97
CA ASP A 89 -26.69 8.03 3.03
C ASP A 89 -26.22 6.78 3.79
N ASP A 90 -27.07 5.76 3.82
CA ASP A 90 -26.81 4.49 4.51
C ASP A 90 -25.65 3.68 3.88
N GLU A 91 -25.17 4.04 2.67
CA GLU A 91 -23.99 3.41 2.05
C GLU A 91 -22.66 3.91 2.65
N ILE A 92 -22.67 5.01 3.41
CA ILE A 92 -21.48 5.61 4.01
C ILE A 92 -21.24 5.00 5.39
N GLN A 93 -20.17 4.20 5.52
CA GLN A 93 -19.83 3.52 6.78
C GLN A 93 -19.29 4.47 7.86
N SER A 94 -18.35 5.35 7.52
CA SER A 94 -17.83 6.38 8.42
C SER A 94 -17.22 7.54 7.63
N TYR A 95 -17.07 8.70 8.28
CA TYR A 95 -16.33 9.83 7.74
C TYR A 95 -15.62 10.57 8.88
N ALA A 96 -14.35 10.95 8.66
CA ALA A 96 -13.58 11.70 9.65
C ALA A 96 -13.11 13.04 9.08
N PRO A 97 -13.40 14.18 9.73
CA PRO A 97 -12.82 15.46 9.33
C PRO A 97 -11.33 15.49 9.64
N ARG A 98 -10.52 15.90 8.64
CA ARG A 98 -9.07 15.99 8.76
C ARG A 98 -8.58 17.42 8.48
N VAL A 99 -7.66 17.91 9.29
CA VAL A 99 -7.02 19.22 9.12
C VAL A 99 -5.51 19.07 9.08
N TYR A 100 -4.87 19.62 8.05
CA TYR A 100 -3.41 19.63 7.91
C TYR A 100 -2.86 21.05 8.07
N SER A 101 -1.85 21.21 8.91
CA SER A 101 -1.11 22.46 9.08
C SER A 101 0.39 22.21 9.12
N GLY A 102 1.18 23.12 8.55
CA GLY A 102 2.59 23.21 8.91
C GLY A 102 2.72 23.76 10.33
N ALA A 103 3.63 23.23 11.11
CA ALA A 103 3.99 23.77 12.42
C ALA A 103 5.49 23.65 12.65
N LEU A 104 5.98 24.34 13.67
CA LEU A 104 7.37 24.26 14.10
C LEU A 104 7.37 23.68 15.50
N VAL A 105 7.93 22.49 15.64
CA VAL A 105 8.11 21.84 16.93
C VAL A 105 9.47 22.28 17.47
N HIS A 106 9.44 22.81 18.68
CA HIS A 106 10.63 23.20 19.41
C HIS A 106 10.81 22.27 20.61
N TYR A 107 11.99 21.65 20.71
CA TYR A 107 12.37 20.85 21.86
C TYR A 107 13.78 21.20 22.31
N GLN A 108 13.89 21.70 23.54
CA GLN A 108 15.12 22.16 24.22
C GLN A 108 15.90 23.23 23.43
N THR A 109 16.67 22.81 22.44
CA THR A 109 17.55 23.66 21.62
C THR A 109 17.37 23.42 20.13
N HIS A 110 16.49 22.50 19.73
CA HIS A 110 16.26 22.13 18.35
C HIS A 110 14.84 22.50 17.92
N SER A 111 14.76 23.21 16.79
CA SER A 111 13.51 23.53 16.11
C SER A 111 13.45 22.76 14.81
N SER A 112 12.37 22.03 14.58
CA SER A 112 12.12 21.32 13.32
C SER A 112 10.74 21.67 12.77
N GLY A 113 10.67 21.86 11.46
CA GLY A 113 9.39 21.97 10.76
C GLY A 113 8.70 20.61 10.72
N VAL A 114 7.45 20.56 11.16
CA VAL A 114 6.62 19.35 11.12
C VAL A 114 5.31 19.64 10.39
N ARG A 115 4.68 18.59 9.88
CA ARG A 115 3.28 18.65 9.43
C ARG A 115 2.41 18.11 10.56
N LEU A 116 1.55 18.95 11.12
CA LEU A 116 0.52 18.56 12.07
C LEU A 116 -0.72 18.09 11.29
N GLN A 117 -1.29 16.99 11.75
CA GLN A 117 -2.55 16.45 11.28
C GLN A 117 -3.49 16.36 12.48
N GLY A 118 -4.61 17.08 12.42
CA GLY A 118 -5.74 16.89 13.32
C GLY A 118 -6.72 15.93 12.67
N ILE A 119 -7.09 14.87 13.38
CA ILE A 119 -8.09 13.88 12.98
C ILE A 119 -8.94 13.54 14.19
N ASP A 120 -10.23 13.34 13.98
CA ASP A 120 -11.14 12.80 14.99
C ASP A 120 -11.15 11.28 14.87
N ILE A 121 -10.58 10.59 15.87
CA ILE A 121 -10.38 9.13 15.87
C ILE A 121 -11.73 8.41 16.06
N ASP A 122 -12.65 9.01 16.80
CA ASP A 122 -13.94 8.39 17.15
C ASP A 122 -14.90 8.30 15.95
N GLN A 123 -14.62 9.04 14.86
CA GLN A 123 -15.41 9.01 13.62
C GLN A 123 -14.74 8.23 12.48
N GLU A 124 -13.58 7.61 12.72
CA GLU A 124 -12.82 6.88 11.71
C GLU A 124 -13.19 5.39 11.62
N GLU A 125 -13.66 4.78 12.72
CA GLU A 125 -14.17 3.39 12.76
C GLU A 125 -15.70 3.30 12.53
#